data_AF-A0A0U0W9P4-F1
#
_entry.id   AF-A0A0U0W9P4-F1
#
_cell.length_a   1.000
_cell.length_b   1.000
_cell.length_c   1.000
_cell.angle_alpha   90.00
_cell.angle_beta   90.00
_cell.angle_gamma   90.00
#
_symmetry.space_group_name_H-M   'P 1'
#
loop_
_entity.id
_entity.type
_entity.pdbx_description
1 polymer ?
#
loop_
_entity_poly.entity_id
_entity_poly.type
_entity_poly.pdbx_seq_one_letter_code
_entity_poly.pdbx_strand_id
1 'polypeptide(L)'
;MVMVLLFLGVIFLLLGWQALGSSGNSDDESASPVSVTSTTSSASPANKPAANQAEVRVYNISSKEGVAARTKDQLTAAGFKVTDVGNLSLSDVSTTTVYYTDADGEHDTADAVGKNLGAAVEPRIPALASQPPGVIVLVAG
;
A
#
# COMPACT_ATOMS: atom_id res chain seq x y z
N MET A 1 27.11 12.14 -26.68
CA MET A 1 25.68 12.37 -27.01
C MET A 1 25.00 11.12 -27.61
N VAL A 2 25.03 9.95 -26.95
CA VAL A 2 24.42 8.70 -27.49
C VAL A 2 23.28 8.12 -26.63
N MET A 3 23.08 8.63 -25.41
CA MET A 3 22.06 8.11 -24.49
C MET A 3 20.63 8.58 -24.81
N VAL A 4 20.49 9.66 -25.60
CA VAL A 4 19.19 10.34 -25.78
C VAL A 4 18.35 9.71 -26.90
N LEU A 5 18.98 9.08 -27.89
CA LEU A 5 18.27 8.47 -29.03
C LEU A 5 17.60 7.13 -28.67
N LEU A 6 18.09 6.43 -27.65
CA LEU A 6 17.48 5.17 -27.19
C LEU A 6 16.17 5.38 -26.42
N PHE A 7 15.94 6.57 -25.84
CA PHE A 7 14.73 6.83 -25.06
C PHE A 7 13.50 7.12 -25.93
N LEU A 8 13.65 7.75 -27.09
CA LEU A 8 12.52 8.06 -27.97
C LEU A 8 11.98 6.84 -28.73
N GLY A 9 12.83 5.86 -29.07
CA GLY A 9 12.41 4.67 -29.83
C GLY A 9 11.48 3.73 -29.05
N VAL A 10 11.67 3.63 -27.73
CA VAL A 10 10.89 2.72 -26.86
C VAL A 10 9.49 3.27 -26.58
N ILE A 11 9.33 4.60 -26.53
CA ILE A 11 8.04 5.25 -26.33
C ILE A 11 7.13 5.05 -27.55
N PHE A 12 7.66 5.17 -28.77
CA PHE A 12 6.86 5.00 -29.99
C PHE A 12 6.42 3.54 -30.21
N LEU A 13 7.24 2.56 -29.79
CA LEU A 13 6.90 1.13 -29.84
C LEU A 13 5.78 0.75 -28.87
N LEU A 14 5.69 1.41 -27.71
CA LEU A 14 4.64 1.18 -26.70
C LEU A 14 3.29 1.82 -27.07
N LEU A 15 3.27 2.87 -27.89
CA LEU A 15 2.05 3.52 -28.37
C LEU A 15 1.44 2.82 -29.60
N GLY A 16 2.25 2.10 -30.39
CA GLY A 16 1.78 1.41 -31.60
C GLY A 16 0.95 0.14 -31.36
N TRP A 17 1.02 -0.47 -30.16
CA TRP A 17 0.32 -1.73 -29.87
C TRP A 17 -1.15 -1.52 -29.46
N GLN A 18 -1.54 -0.34 -29.00
CA GLN A 18 -2.91 -0.08 -28.52
C GLN A 18 -3.95 0.10 -29.64
N ALA A 19 -3.55 0.08 -30.91
CA ALA A 19 -4.44 0.30 -32.05
C ALA A 19 -4.79 -0.97 -32.87
N LEU A 20 -4.19 -2.13 -32.58
CA LEU A 20 -4.37 -3.34 -33.41
C LEU A 20 -5.09 -4.51 -32.71
N GLY A 21 -5.56 -4.31 -31.48
CA GLY A 21 -6.19 -5.37 -30.69
C GLY A 21 -7.71 -5.30 -30.64
N SER A 22 -8.42 -5.34 -31.78
CA SER A 22 -9.76 -5.96 -31.83
C SER A 22 -10.27 -6.08 -33.27
N SER A 23 -9.96 -7.19 -33.93
CA SER A 23 -10.73 -7.69 -35.07
C SER A 23 -11.53 -8.89 -34.57
N GLY A 24 -12.85 -8.82 -34.71
CA GLY A 24 -13.80 -9.84 -34.28
C GLY A 24 -15.21 -9.50 -34.77
N ASN A 25 -15.39 -9.59 -36.08
CA ASN A 25 -16.66 -9.52 -36.81
C ASN A 25 -17.60 -10.66 -36.41
N SER A 26 -18.88 -10.38 -36.17
CA SER A 26 -20.02 -11.11 -36.77
C SER A 26 -21.36 -10.50 -36.35
N ASP A 27 -22.08 -10.12 -37.40
CA ASP A 27 -23.47 -9.71 -37.52
C ASP A 27 -24.43 -10.70 -36.83
N ASP A 28 -25.50 -10.20 -36.20
CA ASP A 28 -26.89 -10.53 -36.58
C ASP A 28 -27.89 -9.68 -35.79
N GLU A 29 -29.03 -9.50 -36.44
CA GLU A 29 -30.07 -8.52 -36.26
C GLU A 29 -31.05 -8.82 -35.10
N SER A 30 -31.70 -7.75 -34.63
CA SER A 30 -33.07 -7.75 -34.09
C SER A 30 -33.34 -8.11 -32.62
N ALA A 31 -34.14 -7.21 -32.03
CA ALA A 31 -35.08 -7.37 -30.92
C ALA A 31 -34.56 -7.32 -29.46
N SER A 32 -34.88 -6.20 -28.81
CA SER A 32 -35.12 -6.01 -27.37
C SER A 32 -35.91 -7.15 -26.71
N PRO A 33 -36.07 -7.19 -25.36
CA PRO A 33 -35.25 -6.66 -24.26
C PRO A 33 -34.94 -7.75 -23.21
N VAL A 34 -34.34 -7.34 -22.08
CA VAL A 34 -34.40 -7.91 -20.71
C VAL A 34 -33.13 -8.53 -20.12
N SER A 35 -32.96 -8.17 -18.84
CA SER A 35 -32.25 -8.92 -17.79
C SER A 35 -30.73 -8.81 -17.77
N VAL A 36 -30.31 -7.72 -17.12
CA VAL A 36 -29.09 -7.61 -16.32
C VAL A 36 -28.71 -8.94 -15.65
N THR A 37 -27.65 -9.57 -16.15
CA THR A 37 -26.91 -10.60 -15.42
C THR A 37 -25.55 -10.02 -15.11
N SER A 38 -25.40 -9.65 -13.85
CA SER A 38 -24.17 -9.18 -13.21
C SER A 38 -23.12 -10.29 -13.28
N THR A 39 -22.23 -10.20 -14.27
CA THR A 39 -20.97 -10.94 -14.27
C THR A 39 -20.12 -10.43 -13.11
N THR A 40 -19.87 -11.33 -12.17
CA THR A 40 -18.94 -11.22 -11.05
C THR A 40 -17.63 -10.57 -11.49
N SER A 41 -17.46 -9.29 -11.14
CA SER A 41 -16.14 -8.68 -11.11
C SER A 41 -15.34 -9.41 -10.04
N SER A 42 -14.32 -10.16 -10.45
CA SER A 42 -13.20 -10.49 -9.56
C SER A 42 -12.66 -9.17 -9.03
N ALA A 43 -13.06 -8.83 -7.81
CA ALA A 43 -12.43 -7.79 -7.04
C ALA A 43 -11.02 -8.29 -6.72
N SER A 44 -10.06 -8.01 -7.62
CA SER A 44 -8.73 -7.65 -7.15
C SER A 44 -8.96 -6.60 -6.06
N PRO A 45 -8.36 -6.73 -4.86
CA PRO A 45 -8.32 -5.59 -3.97
C PRO A 45 -7.53 -4.52 -4.72
N ALA A 46 -8.25 -3.61 -5.35
CA ALA A 46 -7.71 -2.32 -5.68
C ALA A 46 -7.32 -1.74 -4.32
N ASN A 47 -6.04 -1.90 -3.96
CA ASN A 47 -5.31 -1.03 -3.08
C ASN A 47 -5.46 0.38 -3.64
N LYS A 48 -6.65 0.96 -3.49
CA LYS A 48 -6.86 2.38 -3.62
C LYS A 48 -6.03 2.96 -2.48
N PRO A 49 -4.98 3.76 -2.76
CA PRO A 49 -4.30 4.46 -1.70
C PRO A 49 -5.37 5.23 -0.94
N ALA A 50 -5.59 4.89 0.33
CA ALA A 50 -6.58 5.56 1.14
C ALA A 50 -6.29 7.07 1.05
N ALA A 51 -7.31 7.84 0.67
CA ALA A 51 -7.20 9.28 0.44
C ALA A 51 -6.85 10.09 1.71
N ASN A 52 -6.59 9.40 2.83
CA ASN A 52 -6.12 9.94 4.09
C ASN A 52 -4.84 9.18 4.45
N GLN A 53 -3.70 9.55 3.85
CA GLN A 53 -2.42 8.93 4.19
C GLN A 53 -1.99 9.43 5.57
N ALA A 54 -2.46 8.76 6.62
CA ALA A 54 -1.97 8.96 7.96
C ALA A 54 -0.45 8.83 7.97
N GLU A 55 0.20 9.65 8.79
CA GLU A 55 1.64 9.60 8.93
C GLU A 55 2.03 8.28 9.59
N VAL A 56 2.88 7.51 8.91
CA VAL A 56 3.37 6.23 9.41
C VAL A 56 4.76 6.42 9.99
N ARG A 57 4.98 5.85 11.17
CA ARG A 57 6.25 5.88 11.89
C ARG A 57 6.70 4.47 12.11
N VAL A 58 7.97 4.18 11.88
CA VAL A 58 8.50 2.82 12.02
C VAL A 58 9.55 2.80 13.11
N TYR A 59 9.31 2.04 14.16
CA TYR A 59 10.24 1.87 15.26
C TYR A 59 10.70 0.41 15.34
N ASN A 60 12.01 0.26 15.46
CA ASN A 60 12.62 -1.02 15.74
C ASN A 60 12.62 -1.28 17.25
N ILE A 61 12.01 -2.39 17.67
CA ILE A 61 12.04 -2.88 19.06
C ILE A 61 13.05 -4.03 19.25
N SER A 62 13.70 -4.47 18.18
CA SER A 62 14.72 -5.51 18.18
C SER A 62 16.15 -4.95 18.24
N SER A 63 17.11 -5.82 18.52
CA SER A 63 18.55 -5.50 18.48
C SER A 63 19.14 -5.53 17.06
N LYS A 64 18.33 -5.83 16.04
CA LYS A 64 18.81 -5.95 14.66
C LYS A 64 18.75 -4.62 13.94
N GLU A 65 19.89 -4.07 13.59
CA GLU A 65 19.97 -2.82 12.85
C GLU A 65 19.37 -2.95 11.43
N GLY A 66 18.81 -1.85 10.91
CA GLY A 66 18.29 -1.77 9.55
C GLY A 66 16.91 -2.39 9.30
N VAL A 67 16.30 -3.06 10.28
CA VAL A 67 14.95 -3.63 10.14
C VAL A 67 13.89 -2.55 9.87
N ALA A 68 13.89 -1.48 10.68
CA ALA A 68 12.94 -0.38 10.50
C ALA A 68 13.14 0.39 9.19
N ALA A 69 14.38 0.52 8.71
CA ALA A 69 14.67 1.13 7.41
C ALA A 69 14.06 0.31 6.26
N ARG A 70 14.25 -1.01 6.28
CA ARG A 70 13.66 -1.91 5.29
C ARG A 70 12.14 -1.86 5.29
N THR A 71 11.53 -1.82 6.47
CA THR A 71 10.08 -1.65 6.61
C THR A 71 9.62 -0.31 6.03
N LYS A 72 10.33 0.78 6.30
CA LYS A 72 10.05 2.07 5.65
C LYS A 72 10.07 1.96 4.14
N ASP A 73 11.10 1.34 3.57
CA ASP A 73 11.22 1.22 2.11
C ASP A 73 10.06 0.42 1.53
N GLN A 74 9.66 -0.68 2.19
CA GLN A 74 8.51 -1.48 1.81
C GLN A 74 7.19 -0.68 1.87
N LEU A 75 6.99 0.10 2.94
CA LEU A 75 5.80 0.93 3.10
C LEU A 75 5.76 2.09 2.09
N THR A 76 6.91 2.72 1.85
CA THR A 76 7.03 3.79 0.85
C THR A 76 6.77 3.24 -0.56
N ALA A 77 7.27 2.04 -0.86
CA ALA A 77 7.01 1.35 -2.13
C ALA A 77 5.51 0.98 -2.30
N ALA A 78 4.82 0.67 -1.20
CA ALA A 78 3.37 0.46 -1.19
C ALA A 78 2.57 1.78 -1.23
N GLY A 79 3.24 2.94 -1.22
CA GLY A 79 2.64 4.26 -1.33
C GLY A 79 2.23 4.89 0.00
N PHE A 80 2.67 4.36 1.15
CA PHE A 80 2.41 4.95 2.46
C PHE A 80 3.38 6.09 2.79
N LYS A 81 2.92 7.06 3.59
CA LYS A 81 3.71 8.23 3.98
C LYS A 81 4.46 7.97 5.29
N VAL A 82 5.70 7.46 5.18
CA VAL A 82 6.56 7.24 6.35
C VAL A 82 7.26 8.53 6.76
N THR A 83 6.98 9.05 7.94
CA THR A 83 7.52 10.32 8.44
C THR A 83 8.66 10.16 9.44
N ASP A 84 8.73 9.02 10.12
CA ASP A 84 9.77 8.77 11.12
C ASP A 84 10.23 7.31 11.07
N VAL A 85 11.54 7.12 11.28
CA VAL A 85 12.15 5.81 11.41
C VAL A 85 13.17 5.86 12.52
N GLY A 86 13.02 5.00 13.52
CA GLY A 86 13.91 5.01 14.68
C GLY A 86 14.01 3.66 15.35
N ASN A 87 14.68 3.68 16.50
CA ASN A 87 14.75 2.56 17.43
C ASN A 87 14.02 2.95 18.70
N LEU A 88 13.15 2.07 19.19
CA LEU A 88 12.35 2.27 20.39
C LEU A 88 12.43 0.98 21.20
N SER A 89 12.78 1.04 22.49
CA SER A 89 12.79 -0.16 23.32
C SER A 89 11.55 -0.16 24.20
N LEU A 90 10.70 -1.17 24.04
CA LEU A 90 9.50 -1.38 24.85
C LEU A 90 9.60 -2.73 25.52
N SER A 91 9.35 -2.78 26.83
CA SER A 91 9.27 -4.04 27.57
C SER A 91 7.91 -4.74 27.35
N ASP A 92 6.88 -3.98 26.98
CA ASP A 92 5.52 -4.47 26.82
C ASP A 92 5.24 -5.12 25.45
N VAL A 93 6.08 -4.83 24.43
CA VAL A 93 5.87 -5.29 23.06
C VAL A 93 7.06 -6.12 22.62
N SER A 94 6.85 -7.42 22.40
CA SER A 94 7.90 -8.36 21.96
C SER A 94 7.71 -8.87 20.53
N THR A 95 6.64 -8.47 19.85
CA THR A 95 6.32 -8.89 18.49
C THR A 95 6.08 -7.68 17.59
N THR A 96 6.13 -7.89 16.28
CA THR A 96 5.82 -6.84 15.31
C THR A 96 4.33 -6.50 15.39
N THR A 97 4.03 -5.28 15.83
CA THR A 97 2.66 -4.79 16.03
C THR A 97 2.54 -3.37 15.52
N VAL A 98 1.44 -3.10 14.82
CA VAL A 98 1.07 -1.79 14.30
C VAL A 98 0.06 -1.18 15.26
N TYR A 99 0.38 0.01 15.76
CA TYR A 99 -0.47 0.81 16.62
C TYR A 99 -1.07 1.99 15.88
N TYR A 100 -2.33 2.30 16.15
CA TYR A 100 -3.04 3.43 15.53
C TYR A 100 -3.78 4.24 16.60
N THR A 101 -4.06 5.53 16.33
CA THR A 101 -5.07 6.25 17.12
C THR A 101 -6.46 6.16 16.50
N ASP A 102 -7.47 6.46 17.31
CA ASP A 102 -8.87 6.62 16.91
C ASP A 102 -9.11 7.87 16.02
N ALA A 103 -8.09 8.33 15.30
CA ALA A 103 -8.20 9.46 14.38
C ALA A 103 -8.68 8.96 13.00
N ASP A 104 -9.50 9.77 12.34
CA ASP A 104 -10.11 9.46 11.05
C ASP A 104 -9.07 9.08 9.98
N GLY A 105 -9.16 7.84 9.47
CA GLY A 105 -8.30 7.30 8.41
C GLY A 105 -6.96 6.68 8.88
N GLU A 106 -6.63 6.78 10.18
CA GLU A 106 -5.42 6.12 10.70
C GLU A 106 -5.61 4.61 10.88
N HIS A 107 -6.79 4.18 11.32
CA HIS A 107 -7.10 2.76 11.46
C HIS A 107 -7.03 2.03 10.12
N ASP A 108 -7.60 2.59 9.06
CA ASP A 108 -7.53 2.03 7.70
C ASP A 108 -6.08 1.94 7.21
N THR A 109 -5.27 2.97 7.50
CA THR A 109 -3.85 2.98 7.15
C THR A 109 -3.10 1.90 7.93
N ALA A 110 -3.35 1.77 9.22
CA ALA A 110 -2.72 0.77 10.08
C ALA A 110 -3.11 -0.66 9.71
N ASP A 111 -4.36 -0.90 9.36
CA ASP A 111 -4.85 -2.18 8.84
C ASP A 111 -4.17 -2.55 7.51
N ALA A 112 -4.04 -1.59 6.59
CA ALA A 112 -3.34 -1.80 5.33
C ALA A 112 -1.82 -2.06 5.52
N VAL A 113 -1.19 -1.33 6.45
CA VAL A 113 0.21 -1.52 6.85
C VAL A 113 0.41 -2.89 7.50
N GLY A 114 -0.48 -3.27 8.43
CA GLY A 114 -0.48 -4.57 9.10
C GLY A 114 -0.62 -5.72 8.11
N LYS A 115 -1.53 -5.61 7.13
CA LYS A 115 -1.67 -6.57 6.02
C LYS A 115 -0.44 -6.65 5.14
N ASN A 116 0.24 -5.53 4.88
CA ASN A 116 1.45 -5.51 4.06
C ASN A 116 2.64 -6.17 4.77
N LEU A 117 2.76 -5.97 6.08
CA LEU A 117 3.84 -6.53 6.90
C LEU A 117 3.55 -7.91 7.48
N GLY A 118 2.29 -8.33 7.52
CA GLY A 118 1.85 -9.50 8.31
C GLY A 118 1.92 -9.25 9.82
N ALA A 119 1.73 -8.01 10.25
CA ALA A 119 1.80 -7.58 11.64
C ALA A 119 0.41 -7.48 12.27
N ALA A 120 0.32 -7.71 13.57
CA ALA A 120 -0.92 -7.48 14.32
C ALA A 120 -1.23 -5.97 14.35
N VAL A 121 -2.50 -5.60 14.36
CA VAL A 121 -2.93 -4.20 14.43
C VAL A 121 -3.70 -4.01 15.72
N GLU A 122 -3.23 -3.10 16.56
CA GLU A 122 -3.78 -2.84 17.89
C GLU A 122 -4.02 -1.34 18.11
N PRO A 123 -5.02 -0.96 18.91
CA PRO A 123 -5.21 0.43 19.30
C PRO A 123 -4.03 0.90 20.17
N ARG A 124 -3.67 2.18 20.07
CA ARG A 124 -2.54 2.76 20.79
C ARG A 124 -2.66 2.57 22.31
N ILE A 125 -1.60 2.01 22.90
CA ILE A 125 -1.45 1.83 24.35
C ILE A 125 -0.79 3.07 25.01
N PRO A 126 -0.99 3.30 26.31
CA PRO A 126 -0.40 4.44 27.02
C PRO A 126 1.14 4.49 26.97
N ALA A 127 1.82 3.36 26.79
CA ALA A 127 3.27 3.31 26.56
C ALA A 127 3.72 4.09 25.30
N LEU A 128 2.81 4.27 24.33
CA LEU A 128 2.99 5.03 23.10
C LEU A 128 2.32 6.42 23.14
N ALA A 129 1.77 6.85 24.29
CA ALA A 129 1.13 8.16 24.41
C ALA A 129 2.14 9.33 24.32
N SER A 130 3.42 9.08 24.59
CA SER A 130 4.50 10.04 24.38
C SER A 130 4.85 10.24 22.90
N GLN A 131 4.40 9.31 22.04
CA GLN A 131 4.55 9.42 20.60
C GLN A 131 3.42 10.27 20.01
N PRO A 132 3.71 11.10 19.01
CA PRO A 132 2.71 11.94 18.36
C PRO A 132 1.59 11.11 17.71
N PRO A 133 0.44 11.75 17.39
CA PRO A 133 -0.63 11.13 16.59
C PRO A 133 -0.09 10.59 15.26
N GLY A 134 -0.73 9.54 14.73
CA GLY A 134 -0.26 8.77 13.60
C GLY A 134 -0.29 7.26 13.81
N VAL A 135 0.08 6.55 12.74
CA VAL A 135 0.26 5.10 12.73
C VAL A 135 1.70 4.79 13.14
N ILE A 136 1.87 3.91 14.13
CA ILE A 136 3.16 3.53 14.69
C ILE A 136 3.38 2.04 14.47
N VAL A 137 4.37 1.68 13.67
CA VAL A 137 4.76 0.30 13.39
C VAL A 137 5.92 -0.06 14.29
N LEU A 138 5.72 -0.99 15.22
CA LEU A 138 6.79 -1.60 15.98
C LEU A 138 7.21 -2.88 15.29
N VAL A 139 8.50 -3.00 14.97
CA VAL A 139 9.05 -4.17 14.29
C VAL A 139 9.98 -4.93 15.21
N ALA A 140 9.63 -6.19 15.46
CA ALA A 140 10.48 -7.19 16.08
C ALA A 140 11.08 -8.07 14.98
N GLY A 141 12.41 -8.17 14.93
CA GLY A 141 13.16 -8.83 13.86
C GLY A 141 14.30 -9.69 14.36
#